data_AF-A0A344PP34-F1
#
_entry.id   AF-A0A344PP34-F1
#
_cell.length_a   1.000
_cell.length_b   1.000
_cell.length_c   1.000
_cell.angle_alpha   90.00
_cell.angle_beta   90.00
_cell.angle_gamma   90.00
#
_symmetry.space_group_name_H-M   'P 1'
#
loop_
_entity.id
_entity.type
_entity.pdbx_description
1 polymer ?
#
loop_
_entity_poly.entity_id
_entity_poly.type
_entity_poly.pdbx_seq_one_letter_code
_entity_poly.pdbx_strand_id
1 'polypeptide(L)'
;MRWGSRRGSDAWTSELLAALESHGGRLVQVVPADVSAYCPSYVTAGVEQRKAFWAGLVSSIAKHESTWNPGARGGGGKWLGLMQIAPSTWRAYGCDGQILDGGDNLSCAVRIMAKQVGRDGVIAGGGARGVGRDWAPMRSGSKRADIAGWTRQQSYCNG
;
A
#
# COMPACT_ATOMS: atom_id res chain seq x y z
N MET A 1 -8.53 3.27 -8.68
CA MET A 1 -7.15 3.16 -8.14
C MET A 1 -6.17 3.88 -9.07
N ARG A 2 -4.97 4.25 -8.58
CA ARG A 2 -4.03 5.11 -9.34
C ARG A 2 -3.48 4.46 -10.60
N TRP A 3 -3.42 3.12 -10.65
CA TRP A 3 -3.03 2.37 -11.84
C TRP A 3 -4.02 2.46 -13.01
N GLY A 4 -5.18 3.10 -12.86
CA GLY A 4 -6.13 3.30 -13.97
C GLY A 4 -6.60 2.00 -14.62
N SER A 5 -6.80 2.01 -15.94
CA SER A 5 -7.32 0.89 -16.76
C SER A 5 -6.23 -0.04 -17.31
N ARG A 6 -5.11 -0.20 -16.59
CA ARG A 6 -4.02 -1.08 -17.03
C ARG A 6 -4.49 -2.52 -17.10
N ARG A 7 -3.95 -3.30 -18.05
CA ARG A 7 -4.25 -4.74 -18.11
C ARG A 7 -3.90 -5.40 -16.77
N GLY A 8 -4.91 -6.04 -16.16
CA GLY A 8 -4.80 -6.69 -14.85
C GLY A 8 -5.15 -5.81 -13.65
N SER A 9 -5.41 -4.51 -13.83
CA SER A 9 -5.72 -3.58 -12.73
C SER A 9 -6.94 -3.97 -11.91
N ASP A 10 -7.93 -4.60 -12.54
CA ASP A 10 -9.17 -4.98 -11.88
C ASP A 10 -8.91 -6.17 -10.94
N ALA A 11 -8.15 -7.16 -11.40
CA ALA A 11 -7.68 -8.27 -10.57
C ALA A 11 -6.83 -7.75 -9.41
N TRP A 12 -5.87 -6.85 -9.66
CA TRP A 12 -5.06 -6.25 -8.60
C TRP A 12 -5.90 -5.51 -7.56
N THR A 13 -6.94 -4.80 -8.00
CA THR A 13 -7.84 -4.09 -7.09
C THR A 13 -8.65 -5.08 -6.25
N SER A 14 -9.21 -6.11 -6.89
CA SER A 14 -10.00 -7.15 -6.23
C SER A 14 -9.18 -7.89 -5.17
N GLU A 15 -8.00 -8.38 -5.53
CA GLU A 15 -7.10 -9.11 -4.62
C GLU A 15 -6.62 -8.24 -3.46
N LEU A 16 -6.30 -6.97 -3.73
CA LEU A 16 -5.90 -6.04 -2.68
C LEU A 16 -7.04 -5.75 -1.70
N LEU A 17 -8.27 -5.58 -2.18
CA LEU A 17 -9.44 -5.40 -1.32
C LEU A 17 -9.74 -6.66 -0.50
N ALA A 18 -9.61 -7.86 -1.09
CA ALA A 18 -9.76 -9.13 -0.39
C ALA A 18 -8.68 -9.34 0.68
N ALA A 19 -7.44 -8.95 0.40
CA ALA A 19 -6.35 -8.96 1.38
C ALA A 19 -6.62 -7.99 2.54
N LEU A 20 -7.19 -6.81 2.26
CA LEU A 20 -7.57 -5.83 3.28
C LEU A 20 -8.72 -6.32 4.17
N GLU A 21 -9.68 -7.05 3.59
CA GLU A 21 -10.79 -7.68 4.31
C GLU A 21 -10.32 -8.83 5.22
N SER A 22 -9.36 -9.62 4.76
CA SER A 22 -8.86 -10.81 5.47
C SER A 22 -7.75 -10.45 6.46
N HIS A 23 -6.48 -10.67 6.12
CA HIS A 23 -5.35 -10.43 7.02
C HIS A 23 -4.98 -8.95 7.21
N GLY A 24 -5.61 -8.06 6.45
CA GLY A 24 -5.44 -6.60 6.57
C GLY A 24 -6.36 -5.91 7.57
N GLY A 25 -7.25 -6.62 8.27
CA GLY A 25 -8.27 -5.99 9.14
C GLY A 25 -7.71 -4.97 10.15
N ARG A 26 -6.54 -5.25 10.75
CA ARG A 26 -5.87 -4.31 11.67
C ARG A 26 -5.48 -2.99 10.99
N LEU A 27 -5.07 -3.04 9.72
CA LEU A 27 -4.71 -1.87 8.93
C LEU A 27 -5.93 -0.97 8.66
N VAL A 28 -7.10 -1.58 8.43
CA VAL A 28 -8.35 -0.86 8.18
C VAL A 28 -8.92 -0.25 9.48
N GLN A 29 -8.72 -0.92 10.62
CA GLN A 29 -9.25 -0.47 11.91
C GLN A 29 -8.41 0.63 12.57
N VAL A 30 -7.09 0.62 12.37
CA VAL A 30 -6.21 1.66 12.95
C VAL A 30 -6.55 3.03 12.37
N VAL A 31 -6.45 4.06 13.21
CA VAL A 31 -6.48 5.47 12.81
C VAL A 31 -5.05 6.01 12.97
N PRO A 32 -4.25 6.04 11.87
CA PRO A 32 -2.89 6.55 11.94
C PRO A 32 -2.87 8.04 12.32
N ALA A 33 -1.95 8.46 13.18
CA ALA A 33 -1.88 9.84 13.66
C ALA A 33 -1.65 10.88 12.54
N ASP A 34 -1.04 10.47 11.43
CA ASP A 34 -0.77 11.29 10.24
C ASP A 34 -1.78 11.06 9.10
N VAL A 35 -2.90 10.36 9.34
CA VAL A 35 -3.86 10.00 8.29
C VAL A 35 -4.54 11.20 7.64
N SER A 36 -4.77 12.28 8.40
CA SER A 36 -5.40 13.50 7.88
C SER A 36 -4.56 14.16 6.77
N ALA A 37 -3.25 13.90 6.72
CA ALA A 37 -2.39 14.34 5.62
C ALA A 37 -2.70 13.60 4.32
N TYR A 38 -3.15 12.33 4.38
CA TYR A 38 -3.44 11.49 3.22
C TYR A 38 -4.94 11.40 2.88
N CYS A 39 -5.80 11.49 3.90
CA CYS A 39 -7.25 11.31 3.77
C CYS A 39 -7.98 12.04 4.93
N PRO A 40 -8.45 13.28 4.72
CA PRO A 40 -9.06 14.10 5.78
C PRO A 40 -10.28 13.45 6.46
N SER A 41 -11.13 12.77 5.69
CA SER A 41 -12.34 12.12 6.22
C SER A 41 -12.13 10.73 6.81
N TYR A 42 -10.89 10.21 6.86
CA TYR A 42 -10.63 8.82 7.26
C TYR A 42 -11.17 8.46 8.66
N VAL A 43 -11.14 9.41 9.60
CA VAL A 43 -11.58 9.17 10.98
C VAL A 43 -13.07 8.84 11.03
N THR A 44 -13.89 9.52 10.23
CA THR A 44 -15.34 9.32 10.15
C THR A 44 -15.75 8.32 9.07
N ALA A 45 -14.79 7.89 8.22
CA ALA A 45 -15.04 6.96 7.14
C ALA A 45 -15.42 5.56 7.64
N GLY A 46 -16.38 4.95 6.95
CA GLY A 46 -16.76 3.55 7.15
C GLY A 46 -15.70 2.58 6.64
N VAL A 47 -15.86 1.29 6.98
CA VAL A 47 -14.88 0.23 6.65
C VAL A 47 -14.57 0.17 5.15
N GLU A 48 -15.58 0.27 4.29
CA GLU A 48 -15.40 0.24 2.82
C GLU A 48 -14.54 1.41 2.31
N GLN A 49 -14.78 2.62 2.82
CA GLN A 49 -14.00 3.81 2.45
C GLN A 49 -12.55 3.71 2.94
N ARG A 50 -12.34 3.15 4.15
CA ARG A 50 -10.99 2.89 4.68
C ARG A 50 -10.24 1.83 3.86
N LYS A 51 -10.91 0.76 3.42
CA LYS A 51 -10.34 -0.22 2.48
C LYS A 51 -9.97 0.46 1.14
N ALA A 52 -10.87 1.28 0.59
CA ALA A 52 -10.62 2.02 -0.63
C ALA A 52 -9.42 2.98 -0.49
N PHE A 53 -9.27 3.63 0.67
CA PHE A 53 -8.10 4.44 1.00
C PHE A 53 -6.80 3.64 0.97
N TRP A 54 -6.72 2.52 1.69
CA TRP A 54 -5.50 1.72 1.72
C TRP A 54 -5.16 1.15 0.35
N ALA A 55 -6.17 0.70 -0.41
CA ALA A 55 -5.98 0.26 -1.78
C ALA A 55 -5.45 1.40 -2.68
N GLY A 56 -5.98 2.61 -2.49
CA GLY A 56 -5.51 3.82 -3.16
C GLY A 56 -4.07 4.19 -2.82
N LEU A 57 -3.71 4.14 -1.54
CA LEU A 57 -2.36 4.40 -1.04
C LEU A 57 -1.35 3.40 -1.64
N VAL A 58 -1.65 2.10 -1.57
CA VAL A 58 -0.83 1.02 -2.16
C VAL A 58 -0.68 1.22 -3.66
N SER A 59 -1.76 1.54 -4.38
CA SER A 59 -1.69 1.84 -5.83
C SER A 59 -0.80 3.04 -6.14
N SER A 60 -0.72 4.00 -5.22
CA SER A 60 0.12 5.19 -5.35
C SER A 60 1.59 4.90 -5.05
N ILE A 61 1.87 4.00 -4.10
CA ILE A 61 3.23 3.54 -3.80
C ILE A 61 3.76 2.68 -4.97
N ALA A 62 2.95 1.77 -5.51
CA ALA A 62 3.31 0.93 -6.65
C ALA A 62 3.74 1.74 -7.89
N LYS A 63 3.18 2.94 -8.09
CA LYS A 63 3.64 3.88 -9.12
C LYS A 63 5.12 4.21 -8.94
N HIS A 64 5.54 4.50 -7.72
CA HIS A 64 6.91 4.92 -7.39
C HIS A 64 7.90 3.76 -7.22
N GLU A 65 7.40 2.56 -6.96
CA GLU A 65 8.21 1.34 -6.83
C GLU A 65 8.46 0.65 -8.16
N SER A 66 7.42 0.47 -8.99
CA SER A 66 7.49 -0.37 -10.20
C SER A 66 6.88 0.28 -11.44
N THR A 67 6.32 1.49 -11.32
CA THR A 67 5.49 2.08 -12.39
C THR A 67 4.33 1.15 -12.78
N TRP A 68 3.79 0.42 -11.79
CA TRP A 68 2.72 -0.58 -11.95
C TRP A 68 3.09 -1.78 -12.85
N ASN A 69 4.36 -2.18 -12.84
CA ASN A 69 4.82 -3.36 -13.56
C ASN A 69 4.94 -4.59 -12.62
N PRO A 70 4.07 -5.60 -12.73
CA PRO A 70 4.16 -6.81 -11.90
C PRO A 70 5.39 -7.68 -12.21
N GLY A 71 6.01 -7.51 -13.38
CA GLY A 71 7.26 -8.19 -13.73
C GLY A 71 8.53 -7.48 -13.24
N ALA A 72 8.40 -6.34 -12.56
CA ALA A 72 9.55 -5.50 -12.20
C ALA A 72 10.59 -6.22 -11.32
N ARG A 73 11.87 -5.95 -11.61
CA ARG A 73 13.05 -6.48 -10.91
C ARG A 73 13.99 -5.34 -10.53
N GLY A 74 13.81 -4.78 -9.35
CA GLY A 74 14.67 -3.71 -8.84
C GLY A 74 16.00 -4.23 -8.34
N GLY A 75 17.04 -3.38 -8.40
CA GLY A 75 18.34 -3.66 -7.80
C GLY A 75 19.04 -4.92 -8.31
N GLY A 76 18.82 -5.29 -9.57
CA GLY A 76 19.34 -6.54 -10.15
C GLY A 76 18.57 -7.79 -9.71
N GLY A 77 17.27 -7.66 -9.38
CA GLY A 77 16.42 -8.78 -8.96
C GLY A 77 16.32 -8.98 -7.44
N LYS A 78 16.83 -8.04 -6.64
CA LYS A 78 16.72 -8.05 -5.18
C LYS A 78 15.29 -7.77 -4.71
N TRP A 79 14.52 -7.03 -5.50
CA TRP A 79 13.15 -6.63 -5.19
C TRP A 79 12.23 -6.92 -6.38
N LEU A 80 11.07 -7.49 -6.10
CA LEU A 80 10.22 -8.11 -7.11
C LEU A 80 8.77 -7.57 -7.05
N GLY A 81 8.18 -7.44 -8.24
CA GLY A 81 6.75 -7.17 -8.40
C GLY A 81 6.34 -5.72 -8.19
N LEU A 82 5.01 -5.52 -8.10
CA LEU A 82 4.37 -4.20 -8.01
C LEU A 82 4.90 -3.35 -6.85
N MET A 83 5.13 -4.00 -5.71
CA MET A 83 5.53 -3.40 -4.45
C MET A 83 7.01 -3.64 -4.11
N GLN A 84 7.79 -4.15 -5.06
CA GLN A 84 9.24 -4.33 -4.94
C GLN A 84 9.62 -5.04 -3.62
N ILE A 85 9.01 -6.20 -3.37
CA ILE A 85 9.24 -6.98 -2.15
C ILE A 85 10.46 -7.89 -2.36
N ALA A 86 11.35 -7.95 -1.37
CA ALA A 86 12.49 -8.87 -1.39
C ALA A 86 12.04 -10.31 -1.10
N PRO A 87 12.60 -11.34 -1.77
CA PRO A 87 12.24 -12.74 -1.49
C PRO A 87 12.46 -13.18 -0.04
N SER A 88 13.45 -12.60 0.66
CA SER A 88 13.66 -12.86 2.09
C SER A 88 12.53 -12.27 2.95
N THR A 89 12.11 -11.04 2.66
CA THR A 89 10.96 -10.40 3.34
C THR A 89 9.68 -11.18 3.08
N TRP A 90 9.43 -11.58 1.83
CA TRP A 90 8.31 -12.42 1.45
C TRP A 90 8.18 -13.65 2.35
N ARG A 91 9.27 -14.42 2.50
CA ARG A 91 9.31 -15.60 3.37
C ARG A 91 9.17 -15.24 4.86
N ALA A 92 9.82 -14.17 5.31
CA ALA A 92 9.78 -13.75 6.71
C ALA A 92 8.37 -13.32 7.18
N TYR A 93 7.54 -12.85 6.25
CA TYR A 93 6.13 -12.52 6.49
C TYR A 93 5.18 -13.68 6.16
N GLY A 94 5.72 -14.86 5.84
CA GLY A 94 4.95 -16.06 5.51
C GLY A 94 4.03 -15.86 4.32
N CYS A 95 4.43 -15.06 3.33
CA CYS A 95 3.64 -14.81 2.13
C CYS A 95 3.64 -16.05 1.22
N ASP A 96 2.49 -16.34 0.63
CA ASP A 96 2.24 -17.52 -0.20
C ASP A 96 1.93 -17.11 -1.64
N GLY A 97 2.05 -18.05 -2.58
CA GLY A 97 1.83 -17.81 -4.00
C GLY A 97 3.10 -17.41 -4.76
N GLN A 98 2.95 -16.63 -5.82
CA GLN A 98 4.02 -16.21 -6.72
C GLN A 98 4.31 -14.71 -6.55
N ILE A 99 5.52 -14.35 -6.11
CA ILE A 99 5.87 -12.95 -5.82
C ILE A 99 5.75 -11.98 -7.02
N LEU A 100 5.74 -12.50 -8.25
CA LEU A 100 5.54 -11.72 -9.48
C LEU A 100 4.10 -11.73 -9.99
N ASP A 101 3.23 -12.53 -9.39
CA ASP A 101 1.80 -12.33 -9.53
C ASP A 101 1.43 -11.01 -8.82
N GLY A 102 0.63 -10.18 -9.50
CA GLY A 102 0.28 -8.87 -8.98
C GLY A 102 -0.60 -8.94 -7.73
N GLY A 103 -1.54 -9.88 -7.68
CA GLY A 103 -2.43 -10.09 -6.55
C GLY A 103 -1.67 -10.59 -5.33
N ASP A 104 -0.88 -11.65 -5.49
CA ASP A 104 -0.06 -12.21 -4.41
C ASP A 104 0.93 -11.16 -3.86
N ASN A 105 1.56 -10.38 -4.74
CA ASN A 105 2.48 -9.30 -4.35
C ASN A 105 1.79 -8.23 -3.50
N LEU A 106 0.59 -7.79 -3.91
CA LEU A 106 -0.21 -6.80 -3.19
C LEU A 106 -0.77 -7.36 -1.87
N SER A 107 -1.18 -8.62 -1.86
CA SER A 107 -1.64 -9.33 -0.67
C SER A 107 -0.55 -9.40 0.40
N CYS A 108 0.68 -9.72 0.01
CA CYS A 108 1.85 -9.68 0.90
C CYS A 108 2.16 -8.27 1.39
N ALA A 109 2.03 -7.26 0.52
CA ALA A 109 2.22 -5.86 0.92
C ALA A 109 1.23 -5.45 2.03
N VAL A 110 -0.03 -5.91 1.99
CA VAL A 110 -1.00 -5.67 3.06
C VAL A 110 -0.53 -6.28 4.39
N ARG A 111 0.00 -7.52 4.39
CA ARG A 111 0.55 -8.15 5.62
C ARG A 111 1.66 -7.32 6.24
N ILE A 112 2.59 -6.86 5.42
CA ILE A 112 3.72 -6.03 5.85
C ILE A 112 3.22 -4.69 6.38
N MET A 113 2.35 -3.98 5.65
CA MET A 113 1.80 -2.69 6.09
C MET A 113 0.99 -2.82 7.39
N ALA A 114 0.15 -3.84 7.53
CA ALA A 114 -0.63 -4.09 8.74
C ALA A 114 0.26 -4.23 9.97
N LYS A 115 1.40 -4.93 9.84
CA LYS A 115 2.39 -5.06 10.93
C LYS A 115 3.04 -3.72 11.25
N GLN A 116 3.52 -2.99 10.24
CA GLN A 116 4.31 -1.78 10.48
C GLN A 116 3.47 -0.59 10.94
N VAL A 117 2.34 -0.34 10.30
CA VAL A 117 1.39 0.72 10.73
C VAL A 117 0.79 0.34 12.08
N GLY A 118 0.45 -0.92 12.29
CA GLY A 118 -0.04 -1.41 13.58
C GLY A 118 0.98 -1.28 14.71
N ARG A 119 2.29 -1.32 14.40
CA ARG A 119 3.38 -1.07 15.35
C ARG A 119 3.57 0.41 15.65
N ASP A 120 3.59 1.26 14.62
CA ASP A 120 4.03 2.65 14.79
C ASP A 120 2.89 3.67 14.94
N GLY A 121 1.64 3.27 14.65
CA GLY A 121 0.47 4.16 14.72
C GLY A 121 0.48 5.29 13.70
N VAL A 122 1.28 5.18 12.63
CA VAL A 122 1.44 6.19 11.57
C VAL A 122 1.56 5.51 10.21
N ILE A 123 1.16 6.20 9.14
CA ILE A 123 1.42 5.80 7.76
C ILE A 123 2.90 5.95 7.45
N ALA A 124 3.51 7.11 7.76
CA ALA A 124 4.93 7.33 7.49
C ALA A 124 5.67 8.04 8.63
N GLY A 125 4.99 8.92 9.38
CA GLY A 125 5.54 9.60 10.56
C GLY A 125 6.87 10.30 10.32
N GLY A 126 7.01 11.01 9.20
CA GLY A 126 8.25 11.66 8.74
C GLY A 126 9.06 10.84 7.72
N GLY A 127 8.73 9.54 7.57
CA GLY A 127 9.21 8.67 6.51
C GLY A 127 9.92 7.40 6.99
N ALA A 128 10.35 7.33 8.25
CA ALA A 128 11.08 6.18 8.80
C ALA A 128 10.19 5.21 9.62
N ARG A 129 8.88 5.46 9.67
CA ARG A 129 7.88 4.68 10.42
C ARG A 129 6.76 4.23 9.50
N GLY A 130 5.89 3.36 10.00
CA GLY A 130 4.78 2.78 9.27
C GLY A 130 5.24 2.13 7.98
N VAL A 131 4.55 2.46 6.89
CA VAL A 131 4.86 2.04 5.53
C VAL A 131 6.29 2.43 5.11
N GLY A 132 6.84 3.54 5.61
CA GLY A 132 8.20 3.99 5.27
C GLY A 132 9.33 3.09 5.77
N ARG A 133 9.03 2.10 6.61
CA ARG A 133 10.01 1.10 7.03
C ARG A 133 10.41 0.15 5.90
N ASP A 134 9.48 -0.20 5.02
CA ASP A 134 9.71 -1.16 3.95
C ASP A 134 9.73 -0.50 2.57
N TRP A 135 8.97 0.59 2.37
CA TRP A 135 8.86 1.26 1.07
C TRP A 135 9.59 2.59 1.03
N ALA A 136 10.68 2.63 0.26
CA ALA A 136 11.56 3.78 0.11
C ALA A 136 10.85 5.06 -0.41
N PRO A 137 9.83 5.02 -1.29
CA PRO A 137 9.04 6.18 -1.68
C PRO A 137 8.48 6.94 -0.48
N MET A 138 8.08 6.24 0.58
CA MET A 138 7.55 6.87 1.77
C MET A 138 8.61 7.55 2.63
N ARG A 139 9.91 7.35 2.37
CA ARG A 139 11.02 8.10 2.99
C ARG A 139 11.28 9.44 2.32
N SER A 140 10.91 9.58 1.04
CA SER A 140 11.05 10.83 0.28
C SER A 140 9.89 11.78 0.55
N GLY A 141 10.18 13.01 0.99
CA GLY A 141 9.17 14.04 1.22
C GLY A 141 8.36 14.38 -0.02
N SER A 142 9.00 14.50 -1.18
CA SER A 142 8.33 14.81 -2.45
C SER A 142 7.42 13.66 -2.92
N LYS A 143 7.87 12.40 -2.82
CA LYS A 143 7.04 11.24 -3.16
C LYS A 143 5.87 11.07 -2.19
N ARG A 144 6.07 11.29 -0.89
CA ARG A 144 4.97 11.34 0.09
C ARG A 144 3.95 12.41 -0.27
N ALA A 145 4.39 13.61 -0.64
CA ALA A 145 3.51 14.70 -1.03
C ALA A 145 2.71 14.36 -2.30
N ASP A 146 3.32 13.72 -3.31
CA ASP A 146 2.60 13.23 -4.49
C ASP A 146 1.58 12.13 -4.16
N ILE A 147 1.95 11.18 -3.29
CA ILE A 147 1.04 10.10 -2.84
C ILE A 147 -0.14 10.69 -2.06
N ALA A 148 0.13 11.53 -1.06
CA ALA A 148 -0.89 12.21 -0.26
C ALA A 148 -1.77 13.10 -1.13
N GLY A 149 -1.18 13.89 -2.02
CA GLY A 149 -1.91 14.74 -2.95
C GLY A 149 -2.89 13.96 -3.80
N TRP A 150 -2.50 12.76 -4.27
CA TRP A 150 -3.42 11.90 -5.02
C TRP A 150 -4.52 11.29 -4.14
N THR A 151 -4.19 10.70 -2.98
CA THR A 151 -5.19 10.04 -2.12
C THR A 151 -6.22 11.01 -1.57
N ARG A 152 -5.81 12.24 -1.22
CA ARG A 152 -6.69 13.28 -0.70
C ARG A 152 -7.77 13.70 -1.69
N GLN A 153 -7.53 13.57 -2.99
CA GLN A 153 -8.50 13.98 -4.02
C GLN A 153 -9.58 12.93 -4.28
N GLN A 154 -9.45 11.73 -3.72
CA GLN A 154 -10.35 10.63 -4.01
C GLN A 154 -11.67 10.80 -3.26
N SER A 155 -12.78 10.35 -3.86
CA SER A 155 -14.12 10.51 -3.29
C SER A 155 -14.27 9.91 -1.89
N TYR A 156 -13.56 8.82 -1.59
CA TYR A 156 -13.54 8.21 -0.25
C TYR A 156 -12.74 9.00 0.80
N CYS A 157 -12.07 10.09 0.41
CA CYS A 157 -11.34 11.03 1.28
C CYS A 157 -11.93 12.45 1.29
N ASN A 158 -12.97 12.69 0.48
CA ASN A 158 -13.72 13.94 0.39
C ASN A 158 -15.06 13.75 1.11
N GLY A 159 -15.02 13.74 2.45
CA GLY A 159 -16.21 13.76 3.30
C GLY A 159 -16.44 15.15 3.84
#